data_AF-A0AAV1VW53-F1
#
_entry.id   AF-A0AAV1VW53-F1
#
_cell.length_a   1.000
_cell.length_b   1.000
_cell.length_c   1.000
_cell.angle_alpha   90.00
_cell.angle_beta   90.00
_cell.angle_gamma   90.00
#
_symmetry.space_group_name_H-M   'P 1'
#
loop_
_entity.id
_entity.type
_entity.pdbx_description
1 polymer ?
#
loop_
_entity_poly.entity_id
_entity_poly.type
_entity_poly.pdbx_seq_one_letter_code
_entity_poly.pdbx_strand_id
1 'polypeptide(L)'
;MTSLAQLWMMFLVHNVIPNSHVSSLPLTDCYLVYALMTGKKVDVAAIIAREIYKIVVRAGKKGTLGFPSLINELCAKRGVKVNRTEKIKTPITLHYIA
;
A
#
# COMPACT_ATOMS: atom_id res chain seq x y z
N MET A 1 20.54 -0.53 -13.16
CA MET A 1 20.82 0.16 -11.90
C MET A 1 19.55 0.88 -11.46
N THR A 2 19.01 0.56 -10.30
CA THR A 2 17.78 1.18 -9.78
C THR A 2 18.18 2.37 -8.89
N SER A 3 17.70 3.57 -9.18
CA SER A 3 18.01 4.76 -8.37
C SER A 3 17.25 4.72 -7.03
N LEU A 4 17.73 5.47 -6.03
CA LEU A 4 17.03 5.56 -4.73
C LEU A 4 15.59 6.06 -4.88
N ALA A 5 15.35 6.99 -5.80
CA ALA A 5 14.01 7.48 -6.12
C ALA A 5 13.11 6.38 -6.72
N GLN A 6 13.68 5.51 -7.57
CA GLN A 6 12.96 4.35 -8.10
C GLN A 6 12.64 3.33 -7.00
N LEU A 7 13.54 3.10 -6.04
CA LEU A 7 13.27 2.24 -4.89
C LEU A 7 12.10 2.78 -4.04
N TRP A 8 12.08 4.08 -3.76
CA TRP A 8 10.94 4.69 -3.04
C TRP A 8 9.65 4.62 -3.84
N MET A 9 9.70 4.83 -5.16
CA MET A 9 8.53 4.66 -6.02
C MET A 9 7.99 3.23 -5.95
N MET A 10 8.86 2.21 -6.11
CA MET A 10 8.48 0.80 -6.01
C MET A 10 7.87 0.49 -4.65
N PHE A 11 8.47 0.96 -3.56
CA PHE A 11 7.94 0.81 -2.21
C PHE A 11 6.52 1.37 -2.10
N LEU A 12 6.31 2.59 -2.58
CA LEU A 12 5.00 3.26 -2.54
C LEU A 12 3.95 2.48 -3.34
N VAL A 13 4.23 2.13 -4.60
CA VAL A 13 3.21 1.51 -5.46
C VAL A 13 2.85 0.08 -5.04
N HIS A 14 3.78 -0.65 -4.41
CA HIS A 14 3.53 -2.01 -3.93
C HIS A 14 2.92 -2.08 -2.52
N ASN A 15 3.16 -1.10 -1.65
CA ASN A 15 2.81 -1.21 -0.23
C ASN A 15 1.92 -0.10 0.32
N VAL A 16 1.87 1.07 -0.33
CA VAL A 16 1.22 2.27 0.22
C VAL A 16 0.11 2.79 -0.69
N ILE A 17 0.32 2.75 -2.00
CA ILE A 17 -0.62 3.23 -3.02
C ILE A 17 -0.85 2.09 -4.02
N PRO A 18 -1.73 1.13 -3.70
CA PRO A 18 -2.01 0.01 -4.59
C PRO A 18 -2.57 0.54 -5.90
N ASN A 19 -1.84 0.28 -6.98
CA ASN A 19 -2.19 0.68 -8.32
C ASN A 19 -2.19 -0.56 -9.22
N SER A 20 -3.12 -0.63 -10.17
CA SER A 20 -3.09 -1.65 -11.22
C SER A 20 -1.87 -1.51 -12.14
N HIS A 21 -1.33 -0.30 -12.26
CA HIS A 21 -0.08 -0.03 -12.96
C HIS A 21 1.06 0.17 -11.95
N VAL A 22 1.96 -0.81 -11.87
CA VAL A 22 3.07 -0.82 -10.92
C VAL A 22 4.38 -0.23 -11.46
N SER A 23 4.42 0.09 -12.75
CA SER A 23 5.62 0.62 -13.44
C SER A 23 5.77 2.13 -13.32
N SER A 24 4.74 2.85 -12.90
CA SER A 24 4.78 4.31 -12.75
C SER A 24 3.89 4.78 -11.59
N LEU A 25 4.28 5.91 -11.00
CA LEU A 25 3.51 6.60 -9.99
C LEU A 25 2.80 7.80 -10.64
N PRO A 26 1.49 8.00 -10.40
CA PRO A 26 0.79 9.18 -10.87
C PRO A 26 1.47 10.45 -10.38
N LEU A 27 1.49 11.51 -11.20
CA LEU A 27 2.11 12.79 -10.85
C LEU A 27 1.54 13.35 -9.52
N THR A 28 0.26 13.10 -9.25
CA THR A 28 -0.43 13.50 -8.02
C THR A 28 0.16 12.87 -6.76
N ASP A 29 0.91 11.77 -6.87
CA ASP A 29 1.52 11.05 -5.75
C ASP A 29 3.05 11.14 -5.74
N CYS A 30 3.67 11.71 -6.78
CA CYS A 30 5.13 11.94 -6.87
C CYS A 30 5.69 12.82 -5.75
N TYR A 31 4.87 13.67 -5.12
CA TYR A 31 5.29 14.47 -3.96
C TYR A 31 5.75 13.59 -2.78
N LEU A 32 5.27 12.34 -2.68
CA LEU A 32 5.69 11.39 -1.65
C LEU A 32 7.12 10.91 -1.89
N VAL A 33 7.49 10.65 -3.14
CA VAL A 33 8.88 10.30 -3.49
C VAL A 33 9.79 11.47 -3.12
N TYR A 34 9.39 12.70 -3.44
CA TYR A 34 10.15 13.89 -3.04
C TYR A 34 10.27 14.03 -1.52
N ALA A 35 9.18 13.82 -0.77
CA ALA A 35 9.18 13.89 0.69
C ALA A 35 10.16 12.86 1.30
N LEU A 36 10.14 11.62 0.80
CA LEU A 36 11.04 10.56 1.26
C LEU A 36 12.51 10.86 0.90
N MET A 37 12.77 11.34 -0.32
CA MET A 37 14.11 11.72 -0.78
C MET A 37 14.69 12.89 0.03
N THR A 38 13.84 13.76 0.57
CA THR A 38 14.24 14.94 1.37
C THR A 38 14.16 14.72 2.88
N GLY A 39 13.88 13.50 3.33
CA GLY A 39 13.78 13.16 4.76
C GLY A 39 12.59 13.81 5.48
N LYS A 40 11.56 14.24 4.74
CA LYS A 40 10.33 14.77 5.34
C LYS A 40 9.51 13.63 5.93
N LYS A 41 8.82 13.91 7.04
CA LYS A 41 7.90 12.97 7.67
C LYS A 41 6.67 12.76 6.79
N VAL A 42 6.26 11.52 6.63
CA VAL A 42 5.09 11.10 5.85
C VAL A 42 4.19 10.25 6.74
N ASP A 43 2.91 10.60 6.83
CA ASP A 43 1.92 9.79 7.53
C ASP A 43 1.41 8.67 6.61
N VAL A 44 2.09 7.52 6.68
CA VAL A 44 1.76 6.34 5.88
C VAL A 44 0.37 5.79 6.22
N ALA A 45 -0.05 5.89 7.49
CA ALA A 45 -1.34 5.37 7.92
C ALA A 45 -2.49 6.19 7.32
N ALA A 46 -2.36 7.52 7.31
CA ALA A 46 -3.33 8.40 6.68
C ALA A 46 -3.44 8.16 5.15
N ILE A 47 -2.31 7.92 4.49
CA ILE A 47 -2.29 7.60 3.05
C ILE A 47 -3.01 6.28 2.78
N ILE A 48 -2.67 5.21 3.51
CA ILE A 48 -3.33 3.91 3.35
C ILE A 48 -4.84 4.01 3.62
N ALA A 49 -5.25 4.75 4.67
CA ALA A 49 -6.66 4.97 4.97
C ALA A 49 -7.39 5.69 3.82
N ARG A 50 -6.76 6.70 3.21
CA ARG A 50 -7.29 7.41 2.05
C ARG A 50 -7.41 6.49 0.83
N GLU A 51 -6.43 5.63 0.59
CA GLU A 51 -6.48 4.68 -0.54
C GLU A 51 -7.56 3.60 -0.32
N ILE A 52 -7.75 3.10 0.91
CA ILE A 52 -8.88 2.23 1.26
C ILE A 52 -10.21 2.94 0.99
N TYR A 53 -10.35 4.19 1.42
CA TYR A 53 -11.56 4.99 1.18
C TYR A 53 -11.84 5.16 -0.33
N LYS A 54 -10.83 5.48 -1.13
CA LYS A 54 -10.96 5.60 -2.60
C LYS A 54 -11.44 4.29 -3.22
N ILE A 55 -10.93 3.14 -2.77
CA ILE A 55 -11.37 1.83 -3.26
C ILE A 55 -12.86 1.63 -2.96
N VAL A 56 -13.30 1.92 -1.74
CA VAL A 56 -14.71 1.79 -1.33
C VAL A 56 -15.63 2.71 -2.15
N VAL A 57 -15.23 3.98 -2.34
CA VAL A 57 -16.03 4.96 -3.08
C VAL A 57 -16.05 4.69 -4.60
N ARG A 58 -14.95 4.20 -5.17
CA ARG A 58 -14.87 3.89 -6.62
C ARG A 58 -15.46 2.53 -6.98
N ALA A 59 -15.58 1.60 -6.04
CA ALA A 59 -16.05 0.26 -6.33
C ALA A 59 -17.55 0.24 -6.68
N GLY A 60 -17.84 0.31 -7.98
CA GLY A 60 -18.94 -0.50 -8.53
C GLY A 60 -18.70 -1.98 -8.21
N LYS A 61 -19.74 -2.82 -8.26
CA LYS A 61 -19.81 -4.21 -7.74
C LYS A 61 -18.66 -5.21 -8.11
N LYS A 62 -17.60 -4.81 -8.83
CA LYS A 62 -16.49 -5.63 -9.33
C LYS A 62 -15.08 -5.05 -9.11
N GLY A 63 -14.88 -4.09 -8.20
CA GLY A 63 -13.55 -3.52 -7.95
C GLY A 63 -12.60 -4.48 -7.20
N THR A 64 -11.31 -4.51 -7.60
CA THR A 64 -10.26 -5.22 -6.86
C THR A 64 -9.94 -4.49 -5.55
N LEU A 65 -9.86 -5.21 -4.44
CA LEU A 65 -9.41 -4.66 -3.15
C LEU A 65 -7.88 -4.46 -3.20
N GLY A 66 -7.42 -3.23 -2.98
CA GLY A 66 -5.98 -2.91 -2.96
C GLY A 66 -5.23 -3.42 -1.72
N PHE A 67 -5.93 -3.65 -0.60
CA PHE A 67 -5.34 -4.10 0.67
C PHE A 67 -6.11 -5.26 1.32
N PRO A 68 -6.37 -6.37 0.62
CA PRO A 68 -7.28 -7.41 1.10
C PRO A 68 -6.82 -8.02 2.43
N SER A 69 -5.52 -8.28 2.61
CA SER A 69 -4.97 -8.83 3.86
C SER A 69 -5.09 -7.86 5.04
N LEU A 70 -4.72 -6.58 4.85
CA LEU A 70 -4.82 -5.56 5.90
C LEU A 70 -6.27 -5.32 6.31
N ILE A 71 -7.18 -5.22 5.33
CA ILE A 71 -8.63 -5.07 5.59
C ILE A 71 -9.15 -6.27 6.38
N ASN A 72 -8.80 -7.49 5.96
CA ASN A 72 -9.16 -8.73 6.67
C ASN A 72 -8.65 -8.76 8.11
N GLU A 73 -7.41 -8.36 8.36
CA GLU A 73 -6.85 -8.29 9.71
C GLU A 73 -7.54 -7.24 10.58
N LEU A 74 -7.83 -6.06 10.03
CA LEU A 74 -8.56 -5.01 10.74
C LEU A 74 -9.99 -5.45 11.09
N CYS A 75 -10.68 -6.11 10.17
CA CYS A 75 -12.00 -6.70 10.41
C CYS A 75 -11.94 -7.79 11.49
N ALA A 76 -10.96 -8.70 11.42
CA ALA A 76 -10.77 -9.75 12.41
C ALA A 76 -10.50 -9.17 13.81
N LYS A 77 -9.68 -8.11 13.91
CA LYS A 77 -9.44 -7.39 15.18
C LYS A 77 -10.71 -6.75 15.77
N ARG A 78 -11.75 -6.52 14.95
CA ARG A 78 -13.06 -6.02 15.37
C ARG A 78 -14.08 -7.15 15.61
N GLY A 79 -13.68 -8.41 15.54
CA GLY A 79 -14.54 -9.57 15.79
C GLY A 79 -15.35 -10.03 14.56
N VAL A 80 -15.07 -9.49 13.38
CA VAL A 80 -15.70 -9.99 12.13
C VAL A 80 -15.15 -11.39 11.83
N LYS A 81 -16.03 -12.35 11.53
CA LYS A 81 -15.61 -13.68 11.08
C LYS A 81 -14.98 -13.57 9.69
N VAL A 82 -13.67 -13.79 9.60
CA VAL A 82 -12.93 -13.77 8.33
C VAL A 82 -12.45 -15.18 8.02
N ASN A 83 -12.91 -15.74 6.90
CA ASN A 83 -12.37 -16.99 6.37
C ASN A 83 -11.10 -16.68 5.57
N ARG A 84 -9.93 -16.97 6.15
CA ARG A 84 -8.65 -16.79 5.47
C ARG A 84 -8.47 -17.87 4.41
N THR A 85 -8.64 -17.50 3.15
CA THR A 85 -8.37 -18.39 2.00
C THR A 85 -6.90 -18.34 1.58
N GLU A 86 -6.18 -17.26 1.87
CA GLU A 86 -4.78 -17.06 1.48
C GLU A 86 -3.87 -16.89 2.71
N LYS A 87 -2.64 -17.44 2.61
CA LYS A 87 -1.60 -17.22 3.61
C LYS A 87 -1.12 -15.77 3.53
N ILE A 88 -1.18 -15.06 4.65
CA ILE A 88 -0.59 -13.71 4.76
C ILE A 88 0.92 -13.84 4.53
N LYS A 89 1.47 -13.01 3.64
CA LYS A 89 2.91 -12.93 3.44
C LYS A 89 3.56 -12.50 4.76
N THR A 90 4.66 -13.14 5.14
CA THR A 90 5.40 -12.75 6.34
C THR A 90 5.84 -11.29 6.24
N PRO A 91 5.86 -10.54 7.37
CA PRO A 91 6.37 -9.18 7.39
C PRO A 91 7.76 -9.11 6.76
N ILE A 92 8.06 -8.03 6.04
CA ILE A 92 9.42 -7.77 5.57
C ILE A 92 10.28 -7.55 6.81
N THR A 93 11.12 -8.54 7.12
CA THR A 93 12.09 -8.49 8.22
C THR A 93 13.43 -7.96 7.71
N LEU A 94 14.30 -7.51 8.62
CA LEU A 94 15.69 -7.11 8.31
C LEU A 94 16.46 -8.16 7.48
N HIS A 95 16.09 -9.44 7.58
CA HIS A 95 16.66 -10.52 6.77
C HIS A 95 16.52 -10.32 5.25
N TYR A 96 15.53 -9.53 4.79
CA TYR A 96 15.33 -9.23 3.36
C TYR A 96 16.21 -8.08 2.82
N ILE A 97 16.93 -7.38 3.70
CA ILE A 97 17.72 -6.18 3.37
C ILE A 97 19.23 -6.52 3.33
N ALA A 98 19.61 -7.77 3.66
CA ALA A 98 20.99 -8.25 3.70
C ALA A 98 21.47 -8.78 2.34
#